data_AF-A0AAW8U457-F1
#
_entry.id   AF-A0AAW8U457-F1
#
_cell.length_a   1.000
_cell.length_b   1.000
_cell.length_c   1.000
_cell.angle_alpha   90.00
_cell.angle_beta   90.00
_cell.angle_gamma   90.00
#
_symmetry.space_group_name_H-M   'P 1'
#
loop_
_entity.id
_entity.type
_entity.pdbx_description
1 polymer ?
#
loop_
_entity_poly.entity_id
_entity_poly.type
_entity_poly.pdbx_seq_one_letter_code
_entity_poly.pdbx_strand_id
1 'polypeptide(L)'
;MNKEELLNSLARKRQVTKEATQLEKSLSKSLAVKQQSKKQWNALIIILSLVGIYAGGLEGYDLGMIILGIAVVLGILKYRKMKDSSKKVENLEKQLDLEMSKSEYLSEAQNFPIKFYDSYSINRLYLLIKEERATTLQEAFNLLENQLNAEYQNNLAERNLASVQATERSARVTAVSSTISAFNTSKK
;
A
#
# COMPACT_ATOMS: atom_id res chain seq x y z
N MET A 1 -1.52 -5.98 38.79
CA MET A 1 -0.31 -5.58 38.04
C MET A 1 -0.10 -4.10 38.26
N ASN A 2 1.08 -3.71 38.74
CA ASN A 2 1.43 -2.32 38.98
C ASN A 2 1.72 -1.59 37.65
N LYS A 3 1.63 -0.25 37.62
CA LYS A 3 1.90 0.59 36.43
C LYS A 3 3.27 0.28 35.82
N GLU A 4 4.29 0.14 36.65
CA GLU A 4 5.67 -0.17 36.21
C GLU A 4 5.78 -1.56 35.58
N GLU A 5 5.14 -2.56 36.18
CA GLU A 5 5.08 -3.92 35.63
C GLU A 5 4.40 -3.93 34.26
N LEU A 6 3.33 -3.16 34.11
CA LEU A 6 2.61 -3.00 32.85
C LEU A 6 3.52 -2.35 31.80
N LEU A 7 4.13 -1.21 32.10
CA LEU A 7 5.03 -0.52 31.18
C LEU A 7 6.22 -1.39 30.77
N ASN A 8 6.80 -2.15 31.71
CA ASN A 8 7.87 -3.09 31.43
C ASN A 8 7.41 -4.25 30.53
N SER A 9 6.18 -4.76 30.75
CA SER A 9 5.60 -5.79 29.87
C SER A 9 5.41 -5.27 28.44
N LEU A 10 4.89 -4.05 28.28
CA LEU A 10 4.69 -3.44 26.95
C LEU A 10 6.02 -3.12 26.26
N ALA A 11 7.02 -2.66 27.01
CA ALA A 11 8.35 -2.44 26.46
C ALA A 11 8.98 -3.74 25.93
N ARG A 12 8.82 -4.84 26.66
CA ARG A 12 9.30 -6.17 26.26
C ARG A 12 8.57 -6.67 25.01
N LYS A 13 7.23 -6.62 25.00
CA LYS A 13 6.42 -6.97 23.82
C LYS A 13 6.77 -6.13 22.60
N ARG A 14 7.03 -4.83 22.77
CA ARG A 14 7.46 -3.93 21.69
C ARG A 14 8.80 -4.36 21.10
N GLN A 15 9.74 -4.78 21.94
CA GLN A 15 11.06 -5.25 21.50
C GLN A 15 10.94 -6.53 20.68
N VAL A 16 10.17 -7.51 21.16
CA VAL A 16 9.95 -8.79 20.48
C VAL A 16 9.17 -8.63 19.16
N THR A 17 8.20 -7.71 19.10
CA THR A 17 7.41 -7.46 17.88
C THR A 17 8.10 -6.55 16.86
N LYS A 18 9.22 -5.91 17.21
CA LYS A 18 9.87 -4.90 16.35
C LYS A 18 10.28 -5.46 14.99
N GLU A 19 10.94 -6.62 14.98
CA GLU A 19 11.42 -7.25 13.75
C GLU A 19 10.25 -7.75 12.90
N ALA A 20 9.27 -8.43 13.51
CA ALA A 20 8.06 -8.88 12.84
C ALA A 20 7.30 -7.72 12.18
N THR A 21 7.04 -6.63 12.90
CA THR A 21 6.36 -5.44 12.36
C THR A 21 7.16 -4.79 11.22
N GLN A 22 8.50 -4.78 11.29
CA GLN A 22 9.34 -4.26 10.21
C GLN A 22 9.26 -5.14 8.96
N LEU A 23 9.22 -6.46 9.13
CA LEU A 23 9.07 -7.43 8.05
C LEU A 23 7.68 -7.33 7.41
N GLU A 24 6.60 -7.26 8.19
CA GLU A 24 5.23 -7.03 7.71
C GLU A 24 5.10 -5.73 6.90
N LYS A 25 5.69 -4.63 7.40
CA LYS A 25 5.71 -3.35 6.69
C LYS A 25 6.49 -3.44 5.38
N SER A 26 7.60 -4.18 5.37
CA SER A 26 8.42 -4.38 4.17
C SER A 26 7.72 -5.28 3.14
N LEU A 27 6.98 -6.29 3.63
CA LEU A 27 6.17 -7.21 2.84
C LEU A 27 5.00 -6.47 2.19
N SER A 28 4.19 -5.76 2.98
CA SER A 28 3.06 -4.96 2.48
C SER A 28 3.50 -3.90 1.47
N LYS A 29 4.60 -3.19 1.71
CA LYS A 29 5.19 -2.26 0.74
C LYS A 29 5.62 -2.98 -0.54
N SER A 30 6.25 -4.14 -0.43
CA SER A 30 6.70 -4.92 -1.60
C SER A 30 5.52 -5.47 -2.41
N LEU A 31 4.44 -5.91 -1.74
CA LEU A 31 3.20 -6.32 -2.38
C LEU A 31 2.51 -5.16 -3.10
N ALA A 32 2.40 -3.98 -2.46
CA ALA A 32 1.83 -2.79 -3.07
C ALA A 32 2.61 -2.36 -4.32
N VAL A 33 3.95 -2.32 -4.24
CA VAL A 33 4.83 -2.00 -5.39
C VAL A 33 4.67 -3.04 -6.50
N LYS A 34 4.58 -4.33 -6.17
CA LYS A 34 4.36 -5.42 -7.14
C LYS A 34 3.02 -5.25 -7.85
N GLN A 35 1.95 -4.96 -7.11
CA GLN A 35 0.61 -4.77 -7.65
C GLN A 35 0.51 -3.52 -8.53
N GLN A 36 1.05 -2.40 -8.06
CA GLN A 36 1.11 -1.15 -8.83
C GLN A 36 1.94 -1.31 -10.11
N SER A 37 3.11 -1.94 -10.01
CA SER A 37 3.95 -2.24 -11.17
C SER A 37 3.21 -3.15 -12.16
N LYS A 38 2.51 -4.18 -11.68
CA LYS A 38 1.76 -5.09 -12.56
C LYS A 38 0.72 -4.34 -13.37
N LYS A 39 0.00 -3.41 -12.74
CA LYS A 39 -0.99 -2.56 -13.42
C LYS A 39 -0.33 -1.65 -14.48
N GLN A 40 0.75 -0.96 -14.12
CA GLN A 40 1.46 -0.05 -15.03
C GLN A 40 2.04 -0.77 -16.24
N TRP A 41 2.75 -1.89 -16.02
CA TRP A 41 3.34 -2.67 -17.11
C TRP A 41 2.28 -3.31 -18.02
N ASN A 42 1.16 -3.78 -17.46
CA ASN A 42 0.05 -4.30 -18.27
C ASN A 42 -0.53 -3.22 -19.18
N ALA A 43 -0.83 -2.04 -18.62
CA ALA A 43 -1.40 -0.94 -19.40
C ALA A 43 -0.47 -0.52 -20.54
N LEU A 44 0.83 -0.36 -20.25
CA LEU A 44 1.82 0.06 -21.24
C LEU A 44 1.97 -0.95 -22.38
N ILE A 45 2.06 -2.25 -22.06
CA ILE A 45 2.18 -3.30 -23.09
C ILE A 45 0.91 -3.35 -23.95
N ILE A 46 -0.28 -3.29 -23.33
CA ILE A 46 -1.55 -3.32 -24.07
C ILE A 46 -1.66 -2.13 -25.03
N ILE A 47 -1.32 -0.92 -24.57
CA ILE A 47 -1.35 0.29 -25.40
C ILE A 47 -0.38 0.16 -26.58
N LEU A 48 0.87 -0.25 -26.35
CA LEU A 48 1.85 -0.43 -27.43
C LEU A 48 1.42 -1.51 -28.42
N SER A 49 0.83 -2.61 -27.95
CA SER A 49 0.31 -3.65 -28.85
C SER A 49 -0.81 -3.13 -29.75
N LEU A 50 -1.75 -2.35 -29.21
CA LEU A 50 -2.84 -1.76 -30.00
C LEU A 50 -2.32 -0.73 -31.02
N VAL A 51 -1.37 0.12 -30.61
CA VAL A 51 -0.73 1.10 -31.52
C VAL A 51 0.04 0.38 -32.62
N GLY A 52 0.76 -0.69 -32.31
CA GLY A 52 1.49 -1.49 -33.31
C GLY A 52 0.58 -2.13 -34.34
N ILE A 53 -0.57 -2.68 -33.92
CA ILE A 53 -1.58 -3.24 -34.82
C ILE A 53 -2.17 -2.15 -35.73
N TYR A 54 -2.50 -0.99 -35.17
CA TYR A 54 -3.06 0.13 -35.92
C TYR A 54 -2.06 0.68 -36.96
N ALA A 55 -0.80 0.90 -36.57
CA ALA A 55 0.24 1.41 -37.47
C ALA A 55 0.55 0.41 -38.59
N GLY A 56 0.59 -0.89 -38.29
CA GLY A 56 0.79 -1.94 -39.28
C GLY A 56 -0.32 -2.03 -40.34
N GLY A 57 -1.54 -1.59 -40.00
CA GLY A 57 -2.68 -1.57 -40.93
C GLY A 57 -2.77 -0.33 -41.81
N LEU A 58 -2.23 0.82 -41.38
CA LEU A 58 -2.39 2.11 -42.08
C LEU A 58 -1.09 2.70 -42.64
N GLU A 59 0.01 2.61 -41.88
CA GLU A 59 1.26 3.33 -42.17
C GLU A 59 2.35 2.43 -42.76
N GLY A 60 2.13 1.11 -42.74
CA GLY A 60 3.02 0.11 -43.34
C GLY A 60 3.41 -0.99 -42.35
N TYR A 61 3.58 -2.20 -42.89
CA TYR A 61 3.88 -3.41 -42.11
C TYR A 61 5.14 -3.28 -41.23
N ASP A 62 6.19 -2.65 -41.76
CA ASP A 62 7.48 -2.51 -41.08
C ASP A 62 7.38 -1.70 -39.78
N LEU A 63 6.60 -0.62 -39.77
CA LEU A 63 6.45 0.24 -38.60
C LEU A 63 5.63 -0.45 -37.50
N GLY A 64 4.58 -1.18 -37.88
CA GLY A 64 3.80 -2.01 -36.95
C GLY A 64 4.64 -3.11 -36.30
N MET A 65 5.50 -3.78 -37.07
CA MET A 65 6.38 -4.85 -36.56
C MET A 65 7.42 -4.34 -35.57
N ILE A 66 7.99 -3.14 -35.79
CA ILE A 66 8.93 -2.52 -34.84
C ILE A 66 8.24 -2.26 -33.49
N ILE A 67 7.04 -1.67 -33.51
CA ILE A 67 6.28 -1.35 -32.29
C ILE A 67 5.88 -2.62 -31.53
N LEU A 68 5.46 -3.66 -32.26
CA LEU A 68 5.17 -4.97 -31.66
C LEU A 68 6.42 -5.62 -31.06
N GLY A 69 7.58 -5.51 -31.74
CA GLY A 69 8.86 -5.95 -31.20
C GLY A 69 9.21 -5.29 -29.87
N ILE A 70 8.99 -3.98 -29.74
CA ILE A 70 9.18 -3.23 -28.49
C ILE A 70 8.24 -3.76 -27.39
N ALA A 71 6.96 -4.01 -27.71
CA ALA A 71 6.00 -4.57 -26.76
C ALA A 71 6.44 -5.95 -26.24
N VAL A 72 7.00 -6.80 -27.12
CA VAL A 72 7.55 -8.12 -26.74
C VAL A 72 8.75 -7.98 -25.81
N VAL A 73 9.72 -7.10 -26.13
CA VAL A 73 10.89 -6.84 -25.28
C VAL A 73 10.47 -6.35 -23.89
N LEU A 74 9.50 -5.44 -23.82
CA LEU A 74 8.93 -4.96 -22.55
C LEU A 74 8.22 -6.07 -21.78
N GLY A 75 7.55 -7.00 -22.47
CA GLY A 75 6.97 -8.21 -21.87
C GLY A 75 8.02 -9.09 -21.19
N ILE A 76 9.18 -9.29 -21.83
CA ILE A 76 10.30 -10.06 -21.27
C ILE A 76 10.89 -9.35 -20.04
N LEU A 77 11.13 -8.03 -20.14
CA LEU A 77 11.65 -7.23 -19.02
C LEU A 77 10.70 -7.25 -17.82
N LYS A 78 9.40 -7.12 -18.05
CA LYS A 78 8.35 -7.26 -17.04
C LYS A 78 8.43 -8.63 -16.36
N TYR A 79 8.54 -9.71 -17.13
CA TYR A 79 8.61 -11.06 -16.57
C TYR A 79 9.82 -11.21 -15.63
N ARG A 80 11.00 -10.74 -16.04
CA ARG A 80 12.21 -10.76 -15.18
C ARG A 80 12.01 -9.96 -13.90
N LYS A 81 11.55 -8.71 -14.00
CA LYS A 81 11.32 -7.84 -12.84
C LYS A 81 10.24 -8.40 -11.89
N MET A 82 9.20 -9.03 -12.44
CA MET A 82 8.14 -9.68 -11.65
C MET A 82 8.65 -10.94 -10.94
N LYS A 83 9.55 -11.69 -11.56
CA LYS A 83 10.20 -12.84 -10.94
C LYS A 83 11.05 -12.40 -9.74
N ASP A 84 11.86 -11.37 -9.91
CA ASP A 84 12.69 -10.82 -8.82
C ASP A 84 11.83 -10.26 -7.68
N SER A 85 10.79 -9.50 -8.02
CA SER A 85 9.83 -9.00 -7.03
C SER A 85 9.08 -10.12 -6.31
N SER A 86 8.79 -11.23 -6.99
CA SER A 86 8.12 -12.40 -6.37
C SER A 86 9.06 -13.12 -5.41
N LYS A 87 10.32 -13.33 -5.80
CA LYS A 87 11.36 -13.88 -4.90
C LYS A 87 11.55 -13.03 -3.66
N LYS A 88 11.52 -11.69 -3.81
CA LYS A 88 11.63 -10.77 -2.67
C LYS A 88 10.46 -10.91 -1.70
N VAL A 89 9.24 -11.01 -2.23
CA VAL A 89 8.02 -11.23 -1.41
C VAL A 89 8.12 -12.57 -0.68
N GLU A 90 8.44 -13.65 -1.39
CA GLU A 90 8.59 -14.99 -0.81
C GLU A 90 9.65 -15.03 0.30
N ASN A 91 10.79 -14.35 0.10
CA ASN A 91 11.84 -14.25 1.12
C ASN A 91 11.37 -13.47 2.36
N LEU A 92 10.63 -12.37 2.17
CA LEU A 92 10.06 -11.60 3.28
C LEU A 92 8.98 -12.38 4.03
N GLU A 93 8.14 -13.14 3.34
CA GLU A 93 7.15 -14.05 3.96
C GLU A 93 7.86 -15.10 4.81
N LYS A 94 8.87 -15.79 4.25
CA LYS A 94 9.68 -16.76 4.99
C LYS A 94 10.36 -16.16 6.22
N GLN A 95 10.94 -14.97 6.09
CA GLN A 95 11.57 -14.28 7.23
C GLN A 95 10.54 -13.91 8.30
N LEU A 96 9.37 -13.44 7.89
CA LEU A 96 8.29 -13.11 8.81
C LEU A 96 7.77 -14.35 9.54
N ASP A 97 7.55 -15.45 8.82
CA ASP A 97 7.10 -16.72 9.41
C ASP A 97 8.13 -17.25 10.40
N LEU A 98 9.42 -17.18 10.06
CA LEU A 98 10.51 -17.55 10.98
C LEU A 98 10.51 -16.67 12.22
N GLU A 99 10.34 -15.36 12.06
CA GLU A 99 10.30 -14.40 13.16
C GLU A 99 9.12 -14.65 14.10
N MET A 100 7.93 -14.85 13.54
CA MET A 100 6.70 -15.12 14.30
C MET A 100 6.70 -16.52 14.92
N SER A 101 7.50 -17.45 14.41
CA SER A 101 7.67 -18.79 14.99
C SER A 101 8.62 -18.83 16.19
N LYS A 102 9.35 -17.74 16.47
CA LYS A 102 10.24 -17.68 17.64
C LYS A 102 9.43 -17.87 18.93
N SER A 103 9.96 -18.69 19.83
CA SER A 103 9.32 -18.99 21.13
C SER A 103 9.02 -17.71 21.94
N GLU A 104 9.94 -16.74 21.92
CA GLU A 104 9.76 -15.44 22.59
C GLU A 104 8.53 -14.71 22.04
N TYR A 105 8.36 -14.68 20.72
CA TYR A 105 7.22 -14.04 20.06
C TYR A 105 5.89 -14.69 20.46
N LEU A 106 5.85 -16.02 20.46
CA LEU A 106 4.65 -16.79 20.82
C LEU A 106 4.29 -16.65 22.30
N SER A 107 5.29 -16.69 23.19
CA SER A 107 5.10 -16.57 24.64
C SER A 107 4.51 -15.21 25.02
N GLU A 108 4.99 -14.14 24.38
CA GLU A 108 4.52 -12.78 24.62
C GLU A 108 3.15 -12.52 23.98
N ALA A 109 2.75 -13.28 22.96
CA ALA A 109 1.45 -13.16 22.30
C ALA A 109 0.29 -13.81 23.08
N GLN A 110 0.56 -14.83 23.91
CA GLN A 110 -0.45 -15.78 24.42
C GLN A 110 -1.63 -15.14 25.19
N ASN A 111 -1.45 -13.95 25.75
CA ASN A 111 -2.50 -13.21 26.48
C ASN A 111 -2.63 -11.75 26.03
N PHE A 112 -2.27 -11.48 24.76
CA PHE A 112 -2.33 -10.14 24.20
C PHE A 112 -3.19 -10.14 22.93
N PRO A 113 -4.12 -9.18 22.76
CA PRO A 113 -4.96 -9.16 21.56
C PRO A 113 -4.11 -8.98 20.31
N ILE A 114 -4.19 -9.95 19.39
CA ILE A 114 -3.41 -9.97 18.13
C ILE A 114 -3.59 -8.68 17.33
N LYS A 115 -4.79 -8.09 17.34
CA LYS A 115 -5.10 -6.82 16.68
C LYS A 115 -4.16 -5.66 17.06
N PHE A 116 -3.63 -5.67 18.29
CA PHE A 116 -2.70 -4.64 18.78
C PHE A 116 -1.27 -5.17 18.90
N TYR A 117 -1.00 -6.42 18.48
CA TYR A 117 0.28 -7.09 18.67
C TYR A 117 1.28 -6.72 17.57
N ASP A 118 1.49 -5.42 17.42
CA ASP A 118 2.50 -4.84 16.54
C ASP A 118 3.27 -3.75 17.31
N SER A 119 4.51 -3.51 16.90
CA SER A 119 5.40 -2.59 17.62
C SER A 119 4.86 -1.16 17.72
N TYR A 120 4.03 -0.73 16.75
CA TYR A 120 3.44 0.61 16.73
C TYR A 120 2.26 0.72 17.70
N SER A 121 1.31 -0.22 17.67
CA SER A 121 0.18 -0.26 18.60
C SER A 121 0.65 -0.45 20.04
N ILE A 122 1.62 -1.33 20.27
CA ILE A 122 2.20 -1.54 21.62
C ILE A 122 2.85 -0.25 22.13
N ASN A 123 3.56 0.49 21.27
CA ASN A 123 4.12 1.78 21.67
C ASN A 123 3.04 2.82 22.01
N ARG A 124 1.91 2.83 21.28
CA ARG A 124 0.78 3.70 21.63
C ARG A 124 0.16 3.33 22.97
N LEU A 125 -0.04 2.04 23.24
CA LEU A 125 -0.52 1.55 24.53
C LEU A 125 0.44 1.95 25.66
N TYR A 126 1.75 1.83 25.43
CA TYR A 126 2.77 2.27 26.37
C TYR A 126 2.64 3.76 26.69
N LEU A 127 2.45 4.61 25.67
CA LEU A 127 2.28 6.05 25.86
C LEU A 127 0.98 6.39 26.59
N LEU A 128 -0.15 5.75 26.24
CA LEU A 128 -1.44 5.98 26.91
C LEU A 128 -1.35 5.74 28.43
N ILE A 129 -0.61 4.70 28.84
CA ILE A 129 -0.46 4.34 30.24
C ILE A 129 0.62 5.17 30.93
N LYS A 130 1.72 5.46 30.23
CA LYS A 130 2.79 6.32 30.74
C LYS A 130 2.27 7.73 31.03
N GLU A 131 1.45 8.28 30.13
CA GLU A 131 0.84 9.60 30.21
C GLU A 131 -0.44 9.63 31.07
N GLU A 132 -0.77 8.53 31.76
CA GLU A 132 -1.92 8.44 32.68
C GLU A 132 -3.28 8.70 32.01
N ARG A 133 -3.33 8.60 30.67
CA ARG A 133 -4.59 8.62 29.91
C ARG A 133 -5.38 7.32 30.06
N ALA A 134 -4.70 6.25 30.44
CA ALA A 134 -5.28 4.98 30.81
C ALA A 134 -4.60 4.46 32.07
N THR A 135 -5.40 4.00 33.03
CA THR A 135 -4.92 3.40 34.28
C THR A 135 -4.78 1.88 34.18
N THR A 136 -5.52 1.28 33.25
CA THR A 136 -5.52 -0.17 33.00
C THR A 136 -5.21 -0.49 31.54
N LEU A 137 -4.74 -1.70 31.28
CA LEU A 137 -4.47 -2.16 29.92
C LEU A 137 -5.77 -2.24 29.09
N GLN A 138 -6.88 -2.62 29.71
CA GLN A 138 -8.20 -2.67 29.05
C GLN A 138 -8.67 -1.28 28.61
N GLU A 139 -8.54 -0.28 29.48
CA GLU A 139 -8.85 1.11 29.14
C GLU A 139 -7.94 1.61 28.00
N ALA A 140 -6.64 1.27 28.04
CA ALA A 140 -5.71 1.62 26.98
C ALA A 140 -6.09 0.99 25.64
N PHE A 141 -6.54 -0.27 25.62
CA PHE A 141 -7.03 -0.92 24.39
C PHE A 141 -8.26 -0.22 23.82
N ASN A 142 -9.25 0.09 24.66
CA ASN A 142 -10.47 0.76 24.23
C ASN A 142 -10.16 2.16 23.65
N LEU A 143 -9.29 2.92 24.32
CA LEU A 143 -8.85 4.22 23.84
C LEU A 143 -8.09 4.12 22.53
N LEU A 144 -7.17 3.17 22.40
CA LEU A 144 -6.44 2.95 21.16
C LEU A 144 -7.38 2.55 20.02
N GLU A 145 -8.36 1.68 20.27
CA GLU A 145 -9.35 1.29 19.29
C GLU A 145 -10.17 2.49 18.79
N ASN A 146 -10.63 3.34 19.71
CA ASN A 146 -11.33 4.58 19.36
C ASN A 146 -10.45 5.51 18.52
N GLN A 147 -9.17 5.66 18.87
CA GLN A 147 -8.21 6.45 18.09
C GLN A 147 -8.03 5.89 16.67
N LEU A 148 -7.84 4.57 16.54
CA LEU A 148 -7.69 3.91 15.24
C LEU A 148 -8.96 4.03 14.38
N ASN A 149 -10.13 3.90 14.99
CA ASN A 149 -11.40 4.07 14.29
C ASN A 149 -11.58 5.52 13.80
N ALA A 150 -11.25 6.51 14.64
CA ALA A 150 -11.28 7.92 14.23
C ALA A 150 -10.28 8.21 13.11
N GLU A 151 -9.05 7.70 13.20
CA GLU A 151 -8.04 7.81 12.14
C GLU A 151 -8.52 7.18 10.84
N TYR A 152 -9.17 6.02 10.89
CA TYR A 152 -9.73 5.38 9.71
C TYR A 152 -10.80 6.25 9.04
N GLN A 153 -11.75 6.79 9.82
CA GLN A 153 -12.80 7.66 9.29
C GLN A 153 -12.24 8.96 8.71
N ASN A 154 -11.25 9.56 9.38
CA ASN A 154 -10.59 10.77 8.88
C ASN A 154 -9.84 10.51 7.56
N ASN A 155 -9.11 9.39 7.47
CA ASN A 155 -8.43 9.00 6.22
C ASN A 155 -9.44 8.74 5.09
N LEU A 156 -10.59 8.14 5.39
CA LEU A 156 -11.65 7.91 4.40
C LEU A 156 -12.25 9.23 3.93
N ALA A 157 -12.54 10.16 4.85
CA ALA A 157 -13.03 11.49 4.54
C ALA A 157 -12.03 12.29 3.69
N GLU A 158 -10.74 12.25 4.03
CA GLU A 158 -9.68 12.92 3.26
C GLU A 158 -9.57 12.36 1.84
N ARG A 159 -9.64 11.04 1.67
CA ARG A 159 -9.66 10.40 0.35
C ARG A 159 -10.89 10.79 -0.47
N ASN A 160 -12.05 10.89 0.15
CA ASN A 160 -13.28 11.32 -0.50
C ASN A 160 -13.17 12.78 -0.94
N LEU A 161 -12.67 13.67 -0.07
CA LEU A 161 -12.42 15.07 -0.40
C LEU A 161 -11.42 15.21 -1.56
N ALA A 162 -10.32 14.46 -1.54
CA ALA A 162 -9.35 14.46 -2.64
C ALA A 162 -9.96 13.97 -3.96
N SER A 163 -10.83 12.95 -3.91
CA SER A 163 -11.57 12.44 -5.08
C SER A 163 -12.54 13.47 -5.65
N VAL A 164 -13.30 14.15 -4.79
CA VAL A 164 -14.21 15.24 -5.19
C VAL A 164 -13.43 16.37 -5.83
N GLN A 165 -12.34 16.82 -5.20
CA GLN A 165 -11.47 17.86 -5.76
C GLN A 165 -10.87 17.47 -7.11
N ALA A 166 -10.45 16.21 -7.29
CA ALA A 166 -9.95 15.71 -8.57
C ALA A 166 -11.05 15.68 -9.64
N THR A 167 -12.28 15.32 -9.26
CA THR A 167 -13.46 15.32 -10.14
C THR A 167 -13.81 16.74 -10.56
N GLU A 168 -13.84 17.69 -9.63
CA GLU A 168 -14.07 19.11 -9.93
C GLU A 168 -13.00 19.70 -10.85
N ARG A 169 -11.72 19.39 -10.61
CA ARG A 169 -10.62 19.81 -11.50
C ARG A 169 -10.80 19.23 -12.91
N SER A 170 -11.13 17.94 -13.01
CA SER A 170 -11.37 17.28 -14.30
C SER A 170 -12.58 17.90 -15.01
N ALA A 171 -13.68 18.17 -14.30
CA ALA A 171 -14.86 18.83 -14.84
C ALA A 171 -14.56 20.24 -15.34
N ARG A 172 -13.76 21.03 -14.60
CA ARG A 172 -13.30 22.35 -15.05
C ARG A 172 -12.46 22.26 -16.32
N VAL A 173 -11.52 21.32 -16.41
CA VAL A 173 -10.70 21.09 -17.61
C VAL A 173 -11.59 20.72 -18.80
N THR A 174 -12.56 19.81 -18.61
CA THR A 174 -13.50 19.43 -19.66
C THR A 174 -14.37 20.60 -20.10
N ALA A 175 -14.86 21.44 -19.18
CA ALA A 175 -15.66 22.63 -19.52
C ALA A 175 -14.86 23.69 -20.30
N VAL A 176 -13.59 23.90 -19.93
CA VAL A 176 -12.70 24.78 -20.71
C VAL A 176 -12.41 24.17 -22.08
N SER A 177 -12.16 22.86 -22.17
CA SER A 177 -11.92 22.20 -23.45
C SER A 177 -13.15 22.22 -24.36
N SER A 178 -14.36 22.01 -23.82
CA SER A 178 -15.59 22.02 -24.61
C SER A 178 -15.93 23.41 -25.14
N THR A 179 -15.68 24.47 -24.37
CA THR A 179 -15.86 25.85 -24.82
C THR A 179 -14.87 26.23 -25.93
N ILE A 180 -13.60 25.83 -25.82
CA ILE A 180 -12.60 26.03 -26.89
C ILE A 180 -13.00 25.26 -28.16
N SER A 181 -13.37 23.98 -28.04
CA SER A 181 -13.79 23.16 -29.18
C SER A 181 -15.07 23.70 -29.84
N ALA A 182 -16.05 24.16 -29.05
CA ALA A 182 -17.27 24.77 -29.57
C ALA A 182 -16.97 26.07 -30.32
N PHE A 183 -16.09 26.92 -29.79
CA PHE A 183 -15.67 28.16 -30.46
C PHE A 183 -14.95 27.90 -31.78
N ASN A 184 -14.06 26.90 -31.82
CA ASN A 184 -13.31 26.57 -33.04
C ASN A 184 -14.19 25.90 -34.11
N THR A 185 -15.23 25.17 -33.68
CA THR A 185 -16.23 24.57 -34.59
C THR A 185 -17.18 25.62 -35.16
N SER A 186 -17.56 26.64 -34.38
CA SER A 186 -18.43 27.74 -34.83
C SER A 186 -17.75 28.72 -35.79
N LYS A 187 -16.42 28.68 -35.92
CA LYS A 187 -15.63 29.53 -36.84
C LYS A 187 -15.31 28.84 -38.19
N LYS A 188 -15.72 27.58 -38.38
CA LYS A 188 -15.70 26.88 -39.66
C LYS A 188 -17.05 27.02 -40.35
#